data_AF-A0AAV1XFG4-F1
#
_entry.id   AF-A0AAV1XFG4-F1
#
_cell.length_a   1.000
_cell.length_b   1.000
_cell.length_c   1.000
_cell.angle_alpha   90.00
_cell.angle_beta   90.00
_cell.angle_gamma   90.00
#
_symmetry.space_group_name_H-M   'P 1'
#
loop_
_entity.id
_entity.type
_entity.pdbx_description
1 polymer ?
#
loop_
_entity_poly.entity_id
_entity_poly.type
_entity_poly.pdbx_seq_one_letter_code
_entity_poly.pdbx_strand_id
1 'polypeptide(L)'
;MVGNIHPSQSQSGRILYDHCPLKLNQDDYDRVCQIPKNKGENFRDVPGVLVKDNKVEWDPKVDRVLLASGKPLVPDYAMTFVRGTSPKSFCRLWWYEIMSTVVTRVEPHNQEGGGGGGYTNDDGAKAWTKVWPSYEGVSSPIH
;
A
#
# COMPACT_ATOMS: atom_id res chain seq x y z
N MET A 1 40.29 -40.20 -23.16
CA MET A 1 38.96 -40.85 -23.22
C MET A 1 37.99 -40.02 -22.39
N VAL A 2 36.95 -39.54 -23.07
CA VAL A 2 35.64 -39.01 -22.60
C VAL A 2 35.61 -38.17 -21.32
N GLY A 3 35.47 -36.84 -21.50
CA GLY A 3 35.00 -35.95 -20.43
C GLY A 3 33.53 -36.21 -20.13
N ASN A 4 33.20 -36.31 -18.84
CA ASN A 4 31.82 -36.41 -18.36
C ASN A 4 31.06 -35.11 -18.70
N ILE A 5 30.29 -35.14 -19.77
CA ILE A 5 29.25 -34.15 -20.03
C ILE A 5 28.06 -34.54 -19.15
N HIS A 6 27.90 -33.83 -18.03
CA HIS A 6 26.65 -33.88 -17.28
C HIS A 6 25.51 -33.53 -18.24
N PRO A 7 24.43 -34.33 -18.33
CA PRO A 7 23.31 -33.96 -19.17
C PRO A 7 22.83 -32.58 -18.72
N SER A 8 22.81 -31.64 -19.66
CA SER A 8 22.19 -30.33 -19.47
C SER A 8 20.78 -30.59 -18.96
N GLN A 9 20.52 -30.30 -17.68
CA GLN A 9 19.15 -30.25 -17.19
C GLN A 9 18.42 -29.32 -18.15
N SER A 10 17.41 -29.85 -18.85
CA SER A 10 16.54 -29.04 -19.69
C SER A 10 16.16 -27.84 -18.85
N GLN A 11 16.45 -26.65 -19.35
CA GLN A 11 16.13 -25.40 -18.71
C GLN A 11 14.61 -25.23 -18.83
N SER A 12 13.86 -26.07 -18.11
CA SER A 12 12.44 -25.94 -17.90
C SER A 12 12.26 -24.52 -17.41
N GLY A 13 11.73 -23.67 -18.30
CA GLY A 13 11.74 -22.22 -18.11
C GLY A 13 11.28 -21.89 -16.70
N ARG A 14 12.00 -20.99 -16.02
CA ARG A 14 11.60 -20.53 -14.69
C ARG A 14 10.28 -19.77 -14.85
N ILE A 15 9.15 -20.45 -14.67
CA ILE A 15 7.81 -19.88 -14.81
C ILE A 15 7.40 -19.27 -13.45
N LEU A 16 6.95 -18.01 -13.49
CA LEU A 16 6.42 -17.30 -12.33
C LEU A 16 4.89 -17.46 -12.31
N TYR A 17 4.39 -18.22 -11.35
CA TYR A 17 2.95 -18.41 -11.13
C TYR A 17 2.39 -17.36 -10.17
N ASP A 18 1.10 -17.04 -10.33
CA ASP A 18 0.27 -16.28 -9.39
C ASP A 18 0.80 -14.89 -8.98
N HIS A 19 1.63 -14.26 -9.82
CA HIS A 19 2.08 -12.87 -9.65
C HIS A 19 0.99 -11.89 -10.12
N CYS A 20 -0.19 -12.00 -9.52
CA CYS A 20 -1.41 -11.26 -9.88
C CYS A 20 -1.90 -10.46 -8.66
N PRO A 21 -1.60 -9.15 -8.58
CA PRO A 21 -2.15 -8.31 -7.51
C PRO A 21 -3.67 -8.15 -7.67
N LEU A 22 -4.34 -7.74 -6.59
CA LEU A 22 -5.75 -7.35 -6.66
C LEU A 22 -5.93 -6.21 -7.66
N LYS A 23 -6.82 -6.39 -8.62
CA LYS A 23 -7.21 -5.33 -9.56
C LYS A 23 -8.09 -4.31 -8.82
N LEU A 24 -7.49 -3.18 -8.47
CA LEU A 24 -8.21 -2.05 -7.87
C LEU A 24 -9.22 -1.46 -8.85
N ASN A 25 -10.28 -0.86 -8.32
CA ASN A 25 -11.13 0.02 -9.11
C ASN A 25 -10.33 1.29 -9.50
N GLN A 26 -10.82 2.04 -10.49
CA GLN A 26 -10.09 3.21 -10.99
C GLN A 26 -9.83 4.25 -9.88
N ASP A 27 -10.82 4.53 -9.04
CA ASP A 27 -10.69 5.54 -7.98
C ASP A 27 -9.62 5.15 -6.95
N ASP A 28 -9.59 3.89 -6.51
CA ASP A 28 -8.62 3.38 -5.55
C ASP A 28 -7.22 3.27 -6.17
N TYR A 29 -7.14 2.93 -7.45
CA TYR A 29 -5.89 2.98 -8.19
C TYR A 29 -5.33 4.41 -8.23
N ASP A 30 -6.16 5.38 -8.57
CA ASP A 30 -5.77 6.80 -8.64
C ASP A 30 -5.33 7.32 -7.26
N ARG A 31 -6.03 6.93 -6.18
CA ARG A 31 -5.64 7.24 -4.80
C ARG A 31 -4.26 6.69 -4.46
N VAL A 32 -4.02 5.42 -4.73
CA VAL A 32 -2.72 4.78 -4.42
C VAL A 32 -1.58 5.41 -5.23
N CYS A 33 -1.86 5.83 -6.46
CA CYS A 33 -0.87 6.53 -7.30
C CYS A 33 -0.44 7.87 -6.71
N GLN A 34 -1.32 8.55 -5.97
CA GLN A 34 -1.01 9.83 -5.33
C GLN A 34 -0.28 9.71 -3.99
N ILE A 35 -0.23 8.51 -3.39
CA ILE A 35 0.53 8.29 -2.15
C ILE A 35 2.03 8.38 -2.45
N PRO A 36 2.80 9.23 -1.73
CA PRO A 36 4.23 9.34 -1.91
C PRO A 36 4.93 7.97 -1.83
N LYS A 37 6.01 7.83 -2.61
CA LYS A 37 6.77 6.56 -2.72
C LYS A 37 7.93 6.51 -1.73
N ASN A 38 7.67 6.88 -0.48
CA ASN A 38 8.62 6.75 0.62
C ASN A 38 8.09 5.79 1.69
N LYS A 39 8.94 5.50 2.67
CA LYS A 39 8.64 4.56 3.75
C LYS A 39 7.63 5.17 4.74
N GLY A 40 6.56 4.44 5.04
CA GLY A 40 5.55 4.85 6.02
C GLY A 40 4.53 5.88 5.52
N GLU A 41 4.63 6.26 4.26
CA GLU A 41 3.71 7.22 3.61
C GLU A 41 2.33 6.61 3.45
N ASN A 42 1.31 7.44 3.65
CA ASN A 42 -0.08 7.04 3.68
C ASN A 42 -1.01 8.19 3.24
N PHE A 43 -2.32 8.01 3.42
CA PHE A 43 -3.30 9.02 3.02
C PHE A 43 -3.15 10.38 3.74
N ARG A 44 -2.43 10.45 4.87
CA ARG A 44 -2.17 11.70 5.59
C ARG A 44 -1.19 12.61 4.86
N ASP A 45 -0.36 12.03 4.01
CA ASP A 45 0.73 12.73 3.33
C ASP A 45 0.30 13.29 1.97
N VAL A 46 -1.00 13.18 1.65
CA VAL A 46 -1.58 13.76 0.44
C VAL A 46 -2.05 15.21 0.67
N PRO A 47 -2.14 16.03 -0.38
CA PRO A 47 -2.54 17.42 -0.25
C PRO A 47 -3.94 17.57 0.36
N GLY A 48 -4.10 18.56 1.25
CA GLY A 48 -5.38 18.89 1.89
C GLY A 48 -5.69 18.15 3.19
N VAL A 49 -4.81 17.25 3.63
CA VAL A 49 -4.90 16.60 4.95
C VAL A 49 -3.81 17.17 5.87
N LEU A 50 -4.19 17.55 7.09
CA LEU A 50 -3.29 17.94 8.15
C LEU A 50 -3.39 16.95 9.31
N VAL A 51 -2.28 16.76 10.02
CA VAL A 51 -2.26 15.98 11.26
C VAL A 51 -2.00 16.93 12.42
N LYS A 52 -2.97 17.08 13.32
CA LYS A 52 -2.87 17.87 14.54
C LYS A 52 -3.09 16.96 15.75
N ASP A 53 -2.16 16.96 16.69
CA ASP A 53 -2.24 16.10 17.89
C ASP A 53 -2.46 14.61 17.54
N ASN A 54 -1.79 14.13 16.47
CA ASN A 54 -1.95 12.78 15.88
C ASN A 54 -3.36 12.46 15.35
N LYS A 55 -4.22 13.46 15.21
CA LYS A 55 -5.55 13.34 14.60
C LYS A 55 -5.56 14.02 13.24
N VAL A 56 -6.17 13.37 12.26
CA VAL A 56 -6.34 13.92 10.92
C VAL A 56 -7.45 14.95 10.89
N GLU A 57 -7.18 16.09 10.27
CA GLU A 57 -8.11 17.19 10.02
C GLU A 57 -7.95 17.66 8.57
N TRP A 58 -9.00 18.26 8.02
CA TRP A 58 -8.91 18.88 6.70
C TRP A 58 -8.22 20.23 6.80
N ASP A 59 -7.32 20.53 5.86
CA ASP A 59 -6.74 21.86 5.78
C ASP A 59 -7.81 22.88 5.33
N PRO A 60 -8.16 23.89 6.14
CA PRO A 60 -9.10 24.92 5.71
C PRO A 60 -8.57 25.81 4.58
N LYS A 61 -7.26 25.76 4.29
CA LYS A 61 -6.63 26.57 3.23
C LYS A 61 -6.58 25.87 1.88
N VAL A 62 -6.82 24.55 1.85
CA VAL A 62 -6.70 23.73 0.64
C VAL A 62 -8.04 23.05 0.40
N ASP A 63 -8.64 23.35 -0.75
CA ASP A 63 -9.89 22.72 -1.14
C ASP A 63 -9.74 21.20 -1.30
N ARG A 64 -10.83 20.48 -1.06
CA ARG A 64 -10.88 19.02 -1.21
C ARG A 64 -10.49 18.62 -2.63
N VAL A 65 -9.35 17.93 -2.77
CA VAL A 65 -8.93 17.37 -4.06
C VAL A 65 -9.92 16.30 -4.48
N LEU A 66 -10.46 16.43 -5.69
CA LEU A 66 -11.37 15.46 -6.30
C LEU A 66 -10.63 14.63 -7.36
N LEU A 67 -11.04 13.37 -7.47
CA LEU A 67 -10.65 12.48 -8.55
C LEU A 67 -11.39 12.86 -9.84
N ALA A 68 -10.96 12.30 -10.97
CA ALA A 68 -11.65 12.47 -12.25
C ALA A 68 -13.11 12.00 -12.22
N SER A 69 -13.45 11.07 -11.32
CA SER A 69 -14.82 10.60 -11.07
C SER A 69 -15.68 11.58 -10.27
N GLY A 70 -15.13 12.69 -9.79
CA GLY A 70 -15.79 13.64 -8.90
C GLY A 70 -15.85 13.22 -7.43
N LYS A 71 -15.35 12.02 -7.10
CA LYS A 71 -15.22 11.57 -5.70
C LYS A 71 -14.01 12.22 -5.04
N PRO A 72 -14.01 12.42 -3.71
CA PRO A 72 -12.84 12.95 -3.03
C PRO A 72 -11.65 11.98 -3.12
N LEU A 73 -10.45 12.56 -3.24
CA LEU A 73 -9.18 11.86 -3.19
C LEU A 73 -9.08 11.05 -1.89
N VAL A 74 -9.19 11.75 -0.76
CA VAL A 74 -9.22 11.10 0.56
C VAL A 74 -10.67 10.80 0.94
N PRO A 75 -11.01 9.51 1.16
CA PRO A 75 -12.35 9.11 1.60
C PRO A 75 -12.65 9.54 3.03
N ASP A 76 -13.91 9.91 3.32
CA ASP A 76 -14.29 10.37 4.67
C ASP A 76 -14.17 9.27 5.75
N TYR A 77 -14.27 7.99 5.37
CA TYR A 77 -14.05 6.88 6.31
C TYR A 77 -12.60 6.86 6.82
N ALA A 78 -11.62 7.30 6.02
CA ALA A 78 -10.21 7.33 6.43
C ALA A 78 -9.98 8.40 7.49
N MET A 79 -10.73 9.51 7.42
CA MET A 79 -10.64 10.62 8.39
C MET A 79 -11.22 10.26 9.77
N THR A 80 -12.16 9.32 9.82
CA THR A 80 -12.87 8.94 11.04
C THR A 80 -12.35 7.64 11.65
N PHE A 81 -11.60 6.84 10.88
CA PHE A 81 -11.09 5.55 11.32
C PHE A 81 -10.17 5.67 12.54
N VAL A 82 -10.46 4.86 13.58
CA VAL A 82 -9.80 4.95 14.90
C VAL A 82 -9.78 6.40 15.41
N ARG A 83 -10.92 7.08 15.36
CA ARG A 83 -11.08 8.49 15.78
C ARG A 83 -10.15 9.46 15.02
N GLY A 84 -9.75 9.09 13.81
CA GLY A 84 -8.83 9.87 12.97
C GLY A 84 -7.36 9.72 13.33
N THR A 85 -6.99 8.76 14.18
CA THR A 85 -5.59 8.57 14.62
C THR A 85 -4.87 7.41 13.94
N SER A 86 -5.55 6.66 13.07
CA SER A 86 -4.93 5.57 12.31
C SER A 86 -4.16 6.06 11.06
N PRO A 87 -2.93 5.59 10.81
CA PRO A 87 -2.21 5.78 9.55
C PRO A 87 -2.41 4.63 8.55
N LYS A 88 -3.26 3.64 8.85
CA LYS A 88 -3.32 2.36 8.10
C LYS A 88 -3.92 2.48 6.69
N SER A 89 -4.80 3.45 6.46
CA SER A 89 -5.50 3.57 5.17
C SER A 89 -4.54 4.00 4.05
N PHE A 90 -4.57 3.30 2.91
CA PHE A 90 -3.69 3.55 1.76
C PHE A 90 -2.18 3.59 2.10
N CYS A 91 -1.79 2.94 3.20
CA CYS A 91 -0.42 2.97 3.70
C CYS A 91 0.52 2.12 2.84
N ARG A 92 1.72 2.63 2.52
CA ARG A 92 2.72 1.95 1.71
C ARG A 92 3.72 1.19 2.58
N LEU A 93 3.84 -0.11 2.35
CA LEU A 93 4.91 -0.92 2.93
C LEU A 93 6.24 -0.65 2.21
N TRP A 94 7.35 -0.65 2.96
CA TRP A 94 8.70 -0.47 2.40
C TRP A 94 9.60 -1.69 2.55
N TRP A 95 10.77 -1.65 1.88
CA TRP A 95 11.70 -2.78 1.74
C TRP A 95 12.14 -3.45 3.05
N TYR A 96 12.22 -2.71 4.16
CA TYR A 96 12.71 -3.20 5.45
C TYR A 96 11.60 -3.35 6.50
N GLU A 97 10.35 -3.13 6.13
CA GLU A 97 9.20 -3.30 7.01
C GLU A 97 8.62 -4.70 6.89
N ILE A 98 8.07 -5.20 7.99
CA ILE A 98 7.40 -6.49 8.04
C ILE A 98 5.88 -6.31 8.15
N MET A 99 5.14 -7.19 7.51
CA MET A 99 3.71 -7.37 7.81
C MET A 99 3.61 -8.35 8.97
N SER A 100 3.03 -7.91 10.10
CA SER A 100 2.87 -8.76 11.29
C SER A 100 2.01 -9.99 11.00
N THR A 101 0.95 -9.81 10.21
CA THR A 101 -0.01 -10.84 9.83
C THR A 101 -0.41 -10.64 8.38
N VAL A 102 -0.37 -11.70 7.58
CA VAL A 102 -0.94 -11.69 6.23
C VAL A 102 -2.42 -12.04 6.33
N VAL A 103 -3.29 -11.13 5.88
CA VAL A 103 -4.74 -11.29 5.92
C VAL A 103 -5.25 -11.72 4.55
N THR A 104 -6.43 -12.35 4.51
CA THR A 104 -7.05 -12.86 3.28
C THR A 104 -7.62 -11.79 2.36
N ARG A 105 -7.75 -10.54 2.82
CA ARG A 105 -8.20 -9.38 2.04
C ARG A 105 -7.07 -8.38 1.88
N VAL A 106 -6.82 -7.96 0.64
CA VAL A 106 -5.74 -7.02 0.27
C VAL A 106 -6.28 -5.62 -0.08
N GLU A 107 -7.47 -5.28 0.42
CA GLU A 107 -8.14 -4.02 0.16
C GLU A 107 -7.38 -2.83 0.78
N PRO A 108 -7.14 -1.72 0.04
CA PRO A 108 -6.42 -0.53 0.54
C PRO A 108 -7.16 0.19 1.68
N HIS A 109 -8.41 -0.21 1.91
CA HIS A 109 -9.33 0.32 2.90
C HIS A 109 -9.53 -0.60 4.10
N ASN A 110 -8.81 -1.74 4.21
CA ASN A 110 -9.21 -2.84 5.09
C ASN A 110 -9.44 -2.40 6.55
N GLN A 111 -10.71 -2.45 6.98
CA GLN A 111 -11.18 -2.13 8.31
C GLN A 111 -11.32 -3.42 9.11
N GLU A 112 -10.42 -3.66 10.07
CA GLU A 112 -10.75 -4.54 11.18
C GLU A 112 -11.51 -3.73 12.24
N GLY A 113 -12.83 -3.68 12.08
CA GLY A 113 -13.75 -3.36 13.16
C GLY A 113 -14.10 -4.63 13.94
N GLY A 114 -13.34 -4.92 14.99
CA GLY A 114 -13.70 -5.92 16.01
C GLY A 114 -13.81 -5.23 17.36
N GLY A 115 -15.02 -5.20 17.93
CA GLY A 115 -15.29 -4.54 19.21
C GLY A 115 -14.56 -5.18 20.39
N GLY A 116 -14.31 -4.36 21.42
CA GLY A 116 -14.14 -4.79 22.82
C GLY A 116 -12.87 -5.57 23.14
N GLY A 117 -11.78 -4.87 23.43
CA GLY A 117 -10.61 -5.47 24.06
C GLY A 117 -9.49 -4.45 24.19
N GLY A 118 -9.34 -3.87 25.38
CA GLY A 118 -8.24 -2.98 25.68
C GLY A 118 -6.91 -3.73 25.61
N TYR A 119 -6.10 -3.42 24.61
CA TYR A 119 -4.67 -3.68 24.62
C TYR A 119 -4.00 -2.49 23.93
N THR A 120 -3.51 -1.56 24.74
CA THR A 120 -2.46 -0.62 24.33
C THR A 120 -1.24 -1.44 23.97
N ASN A 121 -0.95 -1.58 22.69
CA ASN A 121 0.36 -1.94 22.20
C ASN A 121 0.66 -1.00 21.03
N ASP A 122 1.74 -0.25 21.17
CA ASP A 122 2.29 0.65 20.15
C ASP A 122 2.77 -0.08 18.87
N ASP A 123 2.48 -1.38 18.75
CA ASP A 123 2.86 -2.26 17.65
C ASP A 123 1.64 -2.85 16.88
N GLY A 124 0.50 -2.16 16.91
CA GLY A 124 -0.77 -2.62 16.35
C GLY A 124 -0.65 -3.24 14.95
N ALA A 125 -1.13 -4.48 14.82
CA ALA A 125 -1.17 -5.24 13.57
C ALA A 125 -1.66 -4.37 12.41
N LYS A 126 -0.76 -4.12 11.47
CA LYS A 126 -0.99 -3.21 10.36
C LYS A 126 -1.48 -4.03 9.17
N ALA A 127 -2.74 -3.83 8.77
CA ALA A 127 -3.20 -4.28 7.47
C ALA A 127 -2.58 -3.35 6.42
N TRP A 128 -1.67 -3.89 5.60
CA TRP A 128 -0.98 -3.16 4.55
C TRP A 128 -1.42 -3.68 3.19
N THR A 129 -1.71 -2.78 2.25
CA THR A 129 -1.91 -3.15 0.86
C THR A 129 -0.59 -3.04 0.12
N LYS A 130 -0.09 -4.19 -0.34
CA LYS A 130 1.11 -4.26 -1.16
C LYS A 130 0.76 -3.86 -2.60
N VAL A 131 0.94 -2.59 -2.94
CA VAL A 131 0.90 -2.15 -4.35
C VAL A 131 2.31 -2.11 -4.90
N TRP A 132 2.66 -3.11 -5.71
CA TRP A 132 3.86 -3.09 -6.52
C TRP A 132 3.66 -2.13 -7.70
N PRO A 133 4.52 -1.12 -7.92
CA PRO A 133 4.54 -0.43 -9.19
C PRO A 133 5.03 -1.41 -10.27
N SER A 134 4.27 -1.53 -11.36
CA SER A 134 4.77 -2.15 -12.59
C SER A 134 6.01 -1.37 -13.03
N TYR A 135 7.16 -2.03 -13.13
CA TYR A 135 8.38 -1.45 -13.66
C TYR A 135 8.15 -1.18 -15.15
N GLU A 136 7.88 0.07 -15.54
CA GLU A 136 8.13 0.48 -16.92
C GLU A 136 9.64 0.63 -17.08
N GLY A 137 10.20 -0.17 -17.99
CA GLY A 137 11.62 -0.41 -18.13
C GLY A 137 12.41 0.87 -18.38
N VAL A 138 13.29 1.21 -17.45
CA VAL A 138 14.46 2.05 -17.73
C VAL A 138 15.68 1.12 -17.70
N SER A 139 16.07 0.62 -18.87
CA SER A 139 17.38 -0.03 -19.00
C SER A 139 18.44 1.06 -18.86
N SER A 140 19.13 1.10 -17.72
CA SER A 140 20.41 1.80 -17.63
C SER A 140 21.52 0.76 -17.73
N PRO A 141 22.47 0.91 -18.67
CA PRO A 141 23.59 0.00 -18.80
C PRO A 141 24.54 0.21 -17.61
N ILE A 142 24.87 -0.89 -16.93
CA ILE A 142 25.90 -0.92 -15.89
C ILE A 142 27.25 -0.79 -16.61
N HIS A 143 28.06 0.18 -16.17
CA HIS A 143 29.45 0.36 -16.59
C HIS A 143 30.40 -0.46 -15.72
#